data_AF-A0A7J2RCC7-F1
#
_entry.id   AF-A0A7J2RCC7-F1
#
_cell.length_a   1.000
_cell.length_b   1.000
_cell.length_c   1.000
_cell.angle_alpha   90.00
_cell.angle_beta   90.00
_cell.angle_gamma   90.00
#
_symmetry.space_group_name_H-M   'P 1'
#
loop_
_entity.id
_entity.type
_entity.pdbx_description
1 polymer ?
#
loop_
_entity_poly.entity_id
_entity_poly.type
_entity_poly.pdbx_seq_one_letter_code
_entity_poly.pdbx_strand_id
1 'polypeptide(L)'
;NKLFTRSDKRYLIETRGNKCEICGITNWQNKKLVMIKDHINGNSEDNSLDNLRLICPNCDSQTFTYKNKNIGNGRYYRRKRYAEGKSY
;
A
#
# COMPACT_ATOMS: atom_id res chain seq x y z
N ASN A 1 -21.09 -14.23 -7.20
CA ASN A 1 -21.87 -13.28 -6.38
C ASN A 1 -20.93 -12.15 -5.95
N LYS A 2 -20.77 -11.13 -6.79
CA LYS A 2 -19.83 -10.02 -6.58
C LYS A 2 -20.42 -9.08 -5.53
N LEU A 3 -20.31 -9.46 -4.26
CA LEU A 3 -20.48 -8.54 -3.15
C LEU A 3 -19.53 -7.38 -3.43
N PHE A 4 -20.10 -6.18 -3.66
CA PHE A 4 -19.38 -4.93 -3.91
C PHE A 4 -18.14 -4.87 -3.01
N THR A 5 -16.97 -5.20 -3.58
CA THR A 5 -15.76 -5.42 -2.79
C THR A 5 -15.35 -4.07 -2.22
N ARG A 6 -15.54 -3.87 -0.91
CA ARG A 6 -14.88 -2.77 -0.21
C ARG A 6 -13.41 -2.83 -0.62
N SER A 7 -12.83 -1.71 -1.04
CA SER A 7 -11.40 -1.69 -1.32
C SER A 7 -10.66 -2.13 -0.05
N ASP A 8 -9.59 -2.93 -0.15
CA ASP A 8 -8.86 -3.41 1.04
C ASP A 8 -8.51 -2.25 1.98
N LYS A 9 -8.16 -1.09 1.39
CA LYS A 9 -7.91 0.14 2.14
C LYS A 9 -9.11 0.61 2.97
N ARG A 10 -10.33 0.56 2.43
CA ARG A 10 -11.55 0.88 3.17
C ARG A 10 -11.78 -0.11 4.31
N TYR A 11 -11.61 -1.40 4.05
CA TYR A 11 -11.75 -2.44 5.08
C TYR A 11 -10.75 -2.23 6.22
N LEU A 12 -9.48 -1.95 5.91
CA LEU A 12 -8.44 -1.65 6.91
C LEU A 12 -8.78 -0.40 7.71
N ILE A 13 -9.27 0.67 7.07
CA ILE A 13 -9.67 1.90 7.77
C ILE A 13 -10.79 1.62 8.79
N GLU A 14 -11.79 0.83 8.39
CA GLU A 14 -12.94 0.52 9.24
C GLU A 14 -12.58 -0.42 10.41
N THR A 15 -11.63 -1.34 10.20
CA THR A 15 -11.27 -2.37 11.20
C THR A 15 -10.07 -1.99 12.08
N ARG A 16 -9.15 -1.15 11.59
CA ARG A 16 -7.90 -0.79 12.28
C ARG A 16 -7.79 0.70 12.61
N GLY A 17 -8.69 1.51 12.08
CA GLY A 17 -8.72 2.97 12.23
C GLY A 17 -7.87 3.70 11.18
N ASN A 18 -8.26 4.94 10.86
CA ASN A 18 -7.55 5.76 9.89
C ASN A 18 -6.31 6.45 10.49
N LYS A 19 -5.32 5.66 10.89
CA LYS A 19 -4.04 6.10 11.49
C LYS A 19 -2.87 5.34 10.89
N CYS A 20 -1.67 5.89 11.00
CA CYS A 20 -0.46 5.15 10.65
C CYS A 20 -0.22 4.00 11.65
N GLU A 21 -0.11 2.77 11.16
CA GLU A 21 0.19 1.57 11.95
C GLU A 21 1.68 1.49 12.37
N ILE A 22 2.55 2.37 11.87
CA ILE A 22 3.96 2.49 12.30
C ILE A 22 4.13 3.54 13.39
N CYS A 23 3.70 4.78 13.16
CA CYS A 23 3.97 5.91 14.05
C CYS A 23 2.73 6.53 14.71
N GLY A 24 1.53 6.02 14.42
CA GLY A 24 0.28 6.50 14.99
C GLY A 24 -0.25 7.83 14.43
N ILE A 25 0.52 8.56 13.62
CA ILE A 25 0.11 9.89 13.13
C ILE A 25 -1.19 9.82 12.30
N THR A 26 -2.08 10.78 12.54
CA THR A 26 -3.33 10.97 11.78
C THR A 26 -3.38 12.32 11.06
N ASN A 27 -2.60 13.29 11.54
CA ASN A 27 -2.62 14.68 11.08
C ASN A 27 -1.19 15.21 10.88
N TRP A 28 -1.00 16.05 9.88
CA TRP A 28 0.22 16.82 9.65
C TRP A 28 -0.14 18.25 9.28
N GLN A 29 0.49 19.24 9.93
CA GLN A 29 0.19 20.67 9.76
C GLN A 29 -1.33 20.96 9.85
N ASN A 30 -1.98 20.46 10.91
CA ASN A 30 -3.42 20.61 11.17
C ASN A 30 -4.36 20.02 10.09
N LYS A 31 -3.83 19.26 9.13
CA LYS A 31 -4.62 18.59 8.09
C LYS A 31 -4.59 17.08 8.26
N LYS A 32 -5.71 16.41 8.00
CA LYS A 32 -5.78 14.94 8.02
C LYS A 32 -4.89 14.37 6.91
N LEU A 33 -4.11 13.35 7.26
CA LEU A 33 -3.30 12.62 6.28
C LEU A 33 -4.14 11.58 5.55
N VAL A 34 -3.82 11.35 4.28
CA VAL A 34 -4.33 10.20 3.52
C VAL A 34 -3.39 9.03 3.78
N MET A 35 -3.89 7.99 4.44
CA MET A 35 -3.11 6.78 4.68
C MET A 35 -2.86 6.02 3.37
N ILE A 36 -1.70 5.38 3.25
CA ILE A 36 -1.31 4.52 2.15
C ILE A 36 -1.60 3.07 2.56
N LYS A 37 -2.19 2.28 1.66
CA LYS A 37 -2.24 0.82 1.83
C LYS A 37 -0.89 0.27 1.40
N ASP A 38 -0.13 -0.22 2.37
CA ASP A 38 1.19 -0.79 2.17
C ASP A 38 1.15 -2.31 2.32
N HIS A 39 1.95 -2.99 1.49
CA HIS A 39 2.21 -4.42 1.56
C HIS A 39 3.54 -4.58 2.30
N ILE A 40 3.53 -5.15 3.50
CA ILE A 40 4.72 -5.23 4.39
C ILE A 40 5.88 -5.92 3.68
N ASN A 41 5.62 -6.99 2.94
CA ASN A 41 6.63 -7.73 2.17
C ASN A 41 6.90 -7.16 0.77
N GLY A 42 6.21 -6.11 0.34
CA GLY A 42 6.33 -5.52 -0.99
C GLY A 42 5.69 -6.32 -2.14
N ASN A 43 5.10 -7.49 -1.88
CA ASN A 43 4.43 -8.29 -2.89
C ASN A 43 2.97 -7.83 -3.06
N SER A 44 2.68 -7.20 -4.20
CA SER A 44 1.33 -6.67 -4.49
C SER A 44 0.23 -7.72 -4.65
N GLU A 45 0.60 -9.00 -4.83
CA GLU A 45 -0.35 -10.11 -5.00
C GLU A 45 -0.75 -10.74 -3.66
N ASP A 46 0.05 -10.55 -2.62
CA ASP A 46 -0.23 -11.03 -1.27
C ASP A 46 -1.13 -10.05 -0.52
N ASN A 47 -2.44 -10.21 -0.68
CA ASN A 47 -3.45 -9.39 0.00
C ASN A 47 -3.94 -10.01 1.31
N SER A 48 -3.14 -10.89 1.94
CA SER A 48 -3.43 -11.37 3.29
C SER A 48 -3.50 -10.19 4.26
N LEU A 49 -4.45 -10.21 5.19
CA LEU A 49 -4.66 -9.09 6.11
C LEU A 49 -3.42 -8.81 6.94
N ASP A 50 -2.66 -9.84 7.33
CA ASP A 50 -1.44 -9.70 8.12
C ASP A 50 -0.28 -9.08 7.33
N ASN A 51 -0.30 -9.17 6.00
CA ASN A 51 0.68 -8.51 5.13
C ASN A 51 0.27 -7.07 4.75
N LEU A 52 -0.95 -6.64 5.06
CA LEU A 52 -1.42 -5.29 4.77
C LEU A 52 -1.30 -4.39 6.00
N ARG A 53 -0.96 -3.13 5.77
CA ARG A 53 -1.05 -2.07 6.79
C ARG A 53 -1.38 -0.70 6.19
N LEU A 54 -1.88 0.20 7.01
CA LEU A 54 -2.06 1.62 6.75
C LEU A 54 -0.86 2.39 7.27
N ILE A 55 -0.17 3.14 6.42
CA ILE A 55 0.96 3.98 6.83
C ILE A 55 0.82 5.41 6.31
N CYS A 56 1.42 6.37 7.01
CA CYS A 56 1.45 7.75 6.54
C CYS A 56 2.50 7.94 5.43
N PRO A 57 2.41 9.02 4.63
CA PRO A 57 3.40 9.32 3.58
C PRO A 57 4.85 9.41 4.09
N ASN A 58 5.06 9.89 5.31
CA ASN A 58 6.41 9.99 5.88
C ASN A 58 6.99 8.60 6.18
N CYS A 59 6.21 7.70 6.78
CA CYS A 59 6.67 6.33 7.02
C CYS A 59 6.79 5.52 5.71
N ASP A 60 5.90 5.75 4.74
CA ASP A 60 6.02 5.15 3.40
C ASP A 60 7.34 5.53 2.73
N SER A 61 7.79 6.78 2.87
CA SER A 61 9.08 7.22 2.32
C SER A 61 10.30 6.47 2.87
N GLN A 62 10.14 5.83 4.04
CA GLN A 62 11.19 5.13 4.77
C GLN A 62 11.14 3.61 4.58
N THR A 63 10.14 3.06 3.87
CA THR A 63 10.08 1.62 3.61
C THR A 63 11.21 1.20 2.68
N PHE A 64 11.67 -0.05 2.81
CA PHE A 64 12.63 -0.62 1.88
C PHE A 64 12.04 -0.81 0.48
N THR A 65 10.71 -0.76 0.34
CA THR A 65 9.95 -0.88 -0.90
C THR A 65 9.61 0.46 -1.55
N TYR A 66 9.99 1.59 -0.95
CA TYR A 66 9.59 2.92 -1.43
C TYR A 66 9.95 3.16 -2.91
N LYS A 67 8.92 3.49 -3.70
CA LYS A 67 9.01 3.77 -5.16
C LYS A 67 9.74 2.66 -5.93
N ASN A 68 10.88 2.97 -6.53
CA ASN A 68 11.66 2.08 -7.37
C ASN A 68 12.54 1.12 -6.56
N LYS A 69 12.53 1.20 -5.22
CA LYS A 69 13.30 0.29 -4.37
C LYS A 69 12.69 -1.12 -4.33
N ASN A 70 11.41 -1.29 -4.67
CA ASN A 70 10.75 -2.59 -4.76
C ASN A 70 11.08 -3.35 -6.07
N ILE A 71 12.38 -3.49 -6.37
CA ILE A 71 12.88 -4.11 -7.59
C ILE A 71 12.54 -5.60 -7.59
N GLY A 72 12.11 -6.13 -8.74
CA GLY A 72 11.76 -7.56 -8.89
C GLY A 72 10.38 -7.95 -8.34
N ASN A 73 9.87 -7.23 -7.35
CA ASN A 73 8.59 -7.50 -6.66
C ASN A 73 7.46 -6.52 -7.05
N GLY A 74 7.71 -5.64 -8.01
CA GLY A 74 6.67 -4.81 -8.60
C GLY A 74 5.53 -5.64 -9.21
N ARG A 75 4.38 -5.00 -9.41
CA ARG A 75 3.15 -5.64 -9.91
C ARG A 75 3.44 -6.52 -11.13
N TYR A 76 3.08 -7.81 -11.05
CA TYR A 76 3.41 -8.81 -12.07
C TYR A 76 3.07 -8.36 -13.49
N TYR A 77 1.86 -7.81 -13.70
CA TYR A 77 1.44 -7.32 -15.01
C TYR A 77 2.34 -6.21 -15.58
N ARG A 78 2.91 -5.34 -14.72
CA ARG A 78 3.85 -4.30 -15.16
C ARG A 78 5.19 -4.91 -15.54
N ARG A 79 5.70 -5.85 -14.75
CA ARG A 79 6.94 -6.58 -15.06
C ARG A 79 6.83 -7.32 -16.40
N LYS A 80 5.71 -8.01 -16.63
CA LYS A 80 5.43 -8.69 -17.91
C LYS A 80 5.44 -7.70 -19.08
N ARG A 81 4.76 -6.55 -18.95
CA ARG A 81 4.78 -5.52 -20.01
C ARG A 81 6.17 -4.96 -20.30
N TYR A 82 6.97 -4.71 -19.28
CA TYR A 82 8.35 -4.24 -19.48
C TYR A 82 9.24 -5.29 -20.16
N ALA A 83 9.10 -6.57 -19.78
CA ALA A 83 9.79 -7.66 -20.46
C ALA A 83 9.37 -7.80 -21.94
N GLU A 84 8.13 -7.46 -22.26
CA GLU A 84 7.61 -7.43 -23.63
C GLU A 84 7.93 -6.11 -24.39
N GLY A 85 8.74 -5.20 -23.83
CA GLY A 85 9.09 -3.92 -24.45
C GLY A 85 7.93 -2.91 -24.53
N LYS A 86 6.82 -3.16 -23.83
CA LYS A 86 5.63 -2.31 -23.84
C LYS A 86 5.72 -1.27 -22.72
N SER A 87 6.14 -0.05 -23.06
CA SER A 87 5.97 1.13 -22.22
C SER A 87 4.48 1.36 -21.87
N TYR A 88 4.21 2.11 -20.81
CA TYR A 88 2.91 2.75 -20.64
C TYR A 88 2.75 3.85 -21.70
#